data_AF-A0A928GUT7-F1
#
_entry.id   AF-A0A928GUT7-F1
#
_cell.length_a   1.000
_cell.length_b   1.000
_cell.length_c   1.000
_cell.angle_alpha   90.00
_cell.angle_beta   90.00
_cell.angle_gamma   90.00
#
_symmetry.space_group_name_H-M   'P 1'
#
loop_
_entity.id
_entity.type
_entity.pdbx_description
1 polymer ?
#
loop_
_entity_poly.entity_id
_entity_poly.type
_entity_poly.pdbx_seq_one_letter_code
_entity_poly.pdbx_strand_id
1 'polypeptide(L)'
;MKKIKVCYFSPTGGTLQVARHFAETLAKLLNAEVEYHSYTLPKEREVMPVFDEGDVVVWATPVYAGRIPNKTLDYVRNALHGNGNLSVALVTFGNRAYDNALAELVGLMGEGGMQTVGAAAIVTRHVFSDTLGANRPNRDDILAIEHFAATVAEKVFSYSKDKDVILKVPGEANPEKYYSPLNTTNAPVNFLKAKPSCNTELCTHCGKCMNVCPMGSVEVEEGIPMFKGICIKCQACRLSCPAGAIAFTDPDYHSHIAMIEHNFSSPKQPEFFVVEKLFYK
;
A
#
# COMPACT_ATOMS: atom_id res chain seq x y z
N MET A 1 6.94 5.92 25.33
CA MET A 1 6.81 5.25 24.02
C MET A 1 8.19 4.89 23.54
N LYS A 2 8.38 3.67 23.03
CA LYS A 2 9.73 3.20 22.65
C LYS A 2 10.05 3.53 21.19
N LYS A 3 9.25 3.05 20.23
CA LYS A 3 9.49 3.30 18.80
C LYS A 3 8.19 3.44 17.99
N ILE A 4 8.32 4.04 16.80
CA ILE A 4 7.35 3.95 15.71
C ILE A 4 7.83 2.82 14.77
N LYS A 5 7.08 1.72 14.71
CA LYS A 5 7.38 0.54 13.88
C LYS A 5 6.60 0.62 12.58
N VAL A 6 7.28 0.88 11.46
CA VAL A 6 6.65 1.05 10.15
C VAL A 6 6.78 -0.24 9.34
N CYS A 7 5.68 -0.97 9.18
CA CYS A 7 5.60 -2.14 8.31
C CYS A 7 5.00 -1.75 6.96
N TYR A 8 5.67 -2.05 5.84
CA TYR A 8 5.18 -1.60 4.53
C TYR A 8 5.42 -2.56 3.36
N PHE A 9 4.48 -2.54 2.42
CA PHE A 9 4.62 -3.08 1.06
C PHE A 9 4.64 -1.93 0.07
N SER A 10 5.71 -1.74 -0.70
CA SER A 10 5.77 -0.63 -1.66
C SER A 10 6.58 -0.96 -2.93
N PRO A 11 6.02 -1.76 -3.85
CA PRO A 11 6.73 -2.17 -5.06
C PRO A 11 7.26 -1.02 -5.93
N THR A 12 6.56 0.13 -5.91
CA THR A 12 6.89 1.32 -6.71
C THR A 12 7.26 2.54 -5.87
N GLY A 13 7.38 2.38 -4.55
CA GLY A 13 7.85 3.43 -3.64
C GLY A 13 6.80 4.43 -3.14
N GLY A 14 5.64 4.59 -3.79
CA GLY A 14 4.63 5.57 -3.39
C GLY A 14 4.09 5.36 -1.97
N THR A 15 3.79 4.11 -1.60
CA THR A 15 3.37 3.74 -0.24
C THR A 15 4.46 4.02 0.80
N LEU A 16 5.73 3.71 0.49
CA LEU A 16 6.85 4.01 1.39
C LEU A 16 7.03 5.52 1.57
N GLN A 17 6.87 6.31 0.51
CA GLN A 17 6.93 7.77 0.60
C GLN A 17 5.90 8.31 1.60
N VAL A 18 4.65 7.88 1.50
CA VAL A 18 3.58 8.26 2.43
C VAL A 18 3.86 7.79 3.85
N ALA A 19 4.20 6.50 4.02
CA ALA A 19 4.47 5.92 5.32
C ALA A 19 5.67 6.58 6.03
N ARG A 20 6.73 6.89 5.27
CA ARG A 20 7.91 7.59 5.77
C ARG A 20 7.55 8.98 6.26
N HIS A 21 6.87 9.78 5.44
CA HIS A 21 6.52 11.15 5.81
C HIS A 21 5.64 11.19 7.07
N PHE A 22 4.61 10.34 7.11
CA PHE A 22 3.74 10.19 8.27
C PHE A 22 4.53 9.79 9.53
N ALA A 23 5.30 8.70 9.45
CA ALA A 23 5.99 8.14 10.60
C ALA A 23 7.10 9.05 11.14
N GLU A 24 7.87 9.72 10.27
CA GLU A 24 8.89 10.68 10.70
C GLU A 24 8.27 11.91 11.36
N THR A 25 7.11 12.37 10.86
CA THR A 25 6.37 13.48 11.49
C THR A 25 5.85 13.06 12.86
N LEU A 26 5.22 11.89 12.94
CA LEU A 26 4.70 11.32 14.17
C LEU A 26 5.81 11.11 15.21
N ALA A 27 6.96 10.58 14.79
CA ALA A 27 8.13 10.36 15.63
C ALA A 27 8.67 11.65 16.24
N LYS A 28 8.74 12.74 15.46
CA LYS A 28 9.14 14.06 15.97
C LYS A 28 8.19 14.56 17.06
N LEU A 29 6.88 14.47 16.82
CA LEU A 29 5.85 14.92 17.76
C LEU A 29 5.86 14.12 19.06
N LEU A 30 6.24 12.86 18.98
CA LEU A 30 6.23 11.93 20.10
C LEU A 30 7.61 11.70 20.75
N ASN A 31 8.65 12.36 20.24
CA ASN A 31 10.04 12.17 20.63
C ASN A 31 10.45 10.68 20.66
N ALA A 32 10.17 9.97 19.55
CA ALA A 32 10.42 8.54 19.39
C ALA A 32 11.32 8.26 18.18
N GLU A 33 11.97 7.09 18.17
CA GLU A 33 12.71 6.60 16.99
C GLU A 33 11.77 5.92 15.99
N VAL A 34 12.16 5.89 14.70
CA VAL A 34 11.45 5.15 13.66
C VAL A 34 12.25 3.93 13.23
N GLU A 35 11.59 2.78 13.15
CA GLU A 35 12.16 1.55 12.61
C GLU A 35 11.31 1.05 11.44
N TYR A 36 11.96 0.69 10.33
CA TYR A 36 11.29 0.29 9.10
C TYR A 36 11.42 -1.21 8.87
N HIS A 37 10.30 -1.88 8.65
CA HIS A 37 10.20 -3.28 8.25
C HIS A 37 9.53 -3.37 6.89
N SER A 38 10.32 -3.54 5.83
CA SER A 38 9.77 -3.84 4.51
C SER A 38 9.29 -5.28 4.46
N TYR A 39 8.22 -5.54 3.72
CA TYR A 39 7.82 -6.88 3.30
C TYR A 39 7.54 -6.94 1.79
N THR A 40 8.20 -6.05 1.04
CA THR A 40 8.01 -5.85 -0.40
C THR A 40 8.58 -7.00 -1.21
N LEU A 41 9.83 -7.37 -0.95
CA LEU A 41 10.54 -8.45 -1.65
C LEU A 41 10.36 -9.79 -0.94
N PRO A 42 10.47 -10.93 -1.65
CA PRO A 42 10.33 -12.26 -1.05
C PRO A 42 11.24 -12.49 0.17
N LYS A 43 12.52 -12.12 0.07
CA LYS A 43 13.50 -12.28 1.15
C LYS A 43 13.12 -11.49 2.41
N GLU A 44 12.48 -10.33 2.24
CA GLU A 44 12.04 -9.50 3.37
C GLU A 44 10.86 -10.13 4.13
N ARG A 45 10.10 -11.03 3.47
CA ARG A 45 9.00 -11.78 4.08
C ARG A 45 9.43 -13.04 4.82
N GLU A 46 10.72 -13.34 4.84
CA GLU A 46 11.30 -14.42 5.66
C GLU A 46 11.47 -14.00 7.13
N VAL A 47 11.37 -12.69 7.42
CA VAL A 47 11.52 -12.12 8.75
C VAL A 47 10.21 -11.47 9.17
N MET A 48 9.69 -11.86 10.33
CA MET A 48 8.51 -11.23 10.93
C MET A 48 8.90 -10.01 11.76
N PRO A 49 8.11 -8.93 11.73
CA PRO A 49 8.31 -7.80 12.62
C PRO A 49 8.02 -8.22 14.07
N VAL A 50 8.71 -7.60 15.02
CA VAL A 50 8.47 -7.76 16.46
C VAL A 50 8.04 -6.41 17.01
N PHE A 51 6.98 -6.39 17.82
CA PHE A 51 6.44 -5.19 18.44
C PHE A 51 6.62 -5.29 19.95
N ASP A 52 7.38 -4.35 20.54
CA ASP A 52 7.55 -4.28 21.98
C ASP A 52 6.37 -3.54 22.62
N GLU A 53 6.16 -3.76 23.92
CA GLU A 53 5.16 -3.01 24.66
C GLU A 53 5.44 -1.50 24.57
N GLY A 54 4.42 -0.74 24.15
CA GLY A 54 4.49 0.71 24.02
C GLY A 54 5.08 1.21 22.70
N ASP A 55 5.34 0.33 21.72
CA ASP A 55 5.55 0.72 20.33
C ASP A 55 4.23 1.16 19.68
N VAL A 56 4.31 2.11 18.75
CA VAL A 56 3.20 2.45 17.83
C VAL A 56 3.49 1.82 16.47
N VAL A 57 2.55 1.03 15.98
CA VAL A 57 2.69 0.30 14.71
C VAL A 57 2.02 1.08 13.58
N VAL A 58 2.77 1.43 12.55
CA VAL A 58 2.23 1.98 11.30
C VAL A 58 2.26 0.90 10.24
N TRP A 59 1.09 0.47 9.78
CA TRP A 59 1.00 -0.52 8.70
C TRP A 59 0.58 0.16 7.40
N ALA A 60 1.41 0.07 6.36
CA ALA A 60 1.19 0.77 5.10
C ALA A 60 1.16 -0.16 3.88
N THR A 61 0.09 -0.14 3.10
CA THR A 61 -0.04 -1.00 1.91
C THR A 61 -0.78 -0.32 0.75
N PRO A 62 -0.39 -0.55 -0.51
CA PRO A 62 -1.15 -0.10 -1.68
C PRO A 62 -2.43 -0.89 -1.86
N VAL A 63 -3.38 -0.29 -2.57
CA VAL A 63 -4.64 -0.92 -2.97
C VAL A 63 -4.50 -1.67 -4.28
N TYR A 64 -4.97 -2.92 -4.30
CA TYR A 64 -5.04 -3.80 -5.46
C TYR A 64 -6.49 -4.25 -5.64
N ALA A 65 -7.14 -3.77 -6.70
CA ALA A 65 -8.53 -4.10 -7.01
C ALA A 65 -9.49 -3.90 -5.80
N GLY A 66 -9.39 -2.73 -5.17
CA GLY A 66 -10.29 -2.32 -4.09
C GLY A 66 -10.01 -2.96 -2.72
N ARG A 67 -8.90 -3.67 -2.58
CA ARG A 67 -8.51 -4.44 -1.39
C ARG A 67 -7.01 -4.36 -1.14
N ILE A 68 -6.55 -4.89 -0.03
CA ILE A 68 -5.10 -5.09 0.18
C ILE A 68 -4.56 -6.22 -0.72
N PRO A 69 -3.25 -6.28 -1.01
CA PRO A 69 -2.72 -7.25 -1.96
C PRO A 69 -2.89 -8.70 -1.45
N ASN A 70 -3.69 -9.50 -2.16
CA ASN A 70 -4.01 -10.88 -1.76
C ASN A 70 -2.78 -11.78 -1.62
N LYS A 71 -1.74 -11.57 -2.44
CA LYS A 71 -0.51 -12.36 -2.41
C LYS A 71 0.40 -12.05 -1.23
N THR A 72 0.11 -11.02 -0.44
CA THR A 72 0.81 -10.72 0.81
C THR A 72 -0.07 -10.94 2.04
N LEU A 73 -1.32 -11.37 1.87
CA LEU A 73 -2.30 -11.41 2.94
C LEU A 73 -1.92 -12.39 4.07
N ASP A 74 -1.41 -13.57 3.72
CA ASP A 74 -0.98 -14.55 4.72
C ASP A 74 0.20 -14.03 5.55
N TYR A 75 1.15 -13.33 4.90
CA TYR A 75 2.22 -12.64 5.61
C TYR A 75 1.67 -11.58 6.55
N VAL A 76 0.74 -10.72 6.08
CA VAL A 76 0.13 -9.66 6.89
C VAL A 76 -0.57 -10.24 8.12
N ARG A 77 -1.39 -11.29 7.96
CA ARG A 77 -2.08 -11.95 9.08
C ARG A 77 -1.12 -12.53 10.12
N ASN A 78 -0.04 -13.16 9.68
CA ASN A 78 0.95 -13.76 10.57
C ASN A 78 1.91 -12.73 11.21
N ALA A 79 2.01 -11.54 10.62
CA ALA A 79 2.86 -10.46 11.13
C ALA A 79 2.10 -9.52 12.08
N LEU A 80 0.77 -9.43 11.97
CA LEU A 80 -0.07 -8.62 12.84
C LEU A 80 -0.33 -9.35 14.17
N HIS A 81 0.65 -9.30 15.06
CA HIS A 81 0.54 -9.75 16.44
C HIS A 81 0.95 -8.62 17.38
N GLY A 82 0.11 -7.59 17.47
CA GLY A 82 0.33 -6.47 18.37
C GLY A 82 -0.49 -6.69 19.63
N ASN A 83 0.15 -7.04 20.73
CA ASN A 83 -0.50 -7.31 22.02
C ASN A 83 -1.04 -6.01 22.67
N GLY A 84 -2.05 -5.38 22.06
CA GLY A 84 -2.60 -4.10 22.49
C GLY A 84 -1.80 -2.87 22.03
N ASN A 85 -0.80 -3.03 21.16
CA ASN A 85 -0.05 -1.91 20.59
C ASN A 85 -1.00 -0.93 19.89
N LEU A 86 -0.78 0.37 20.13
CA LEU A 86 -1.45 1.40 19.34
C LEU A 86 -0.98 1.33 17.91
N SER A 87 -1.89 1.58 16.97
CA SER A 87 -1.56 1.42 15.56
C SER A 87 -2.24 2.41 14.63
N VAL A 88 -1.67 2.55 13.42
CA VAL A 88 -2.17 3.39 12.35
C VAL A 88 -2.20 2.60 11.05
N ALA A 89 -3.36 2.59 10.38
CA ALA A 89 -3.55 1.93 9.09
C ALA A 89 -3.40 2.95 7.94
N LEU A 90 -2.47 2.74 7.02
CA LEU A 90 -2.28 3.59 5.84
C LEU A 90 -2.49 2.78 4.57
N VAL A 91 -3.41 3.21 3.70
CA VAL A 91 -3.53 2.67 2.35
C VAL A 91 -3.21 3.73 1.31
N THR A 92 -2.57 3.31 0.21
CA THR A 92 -2.35 4.21 -0.94
C THR A 92 -3.08 3.73 -2.19
N PHE A 93 -3.75 4.63 -2.90
CA PHE A 93 -4.53 4.28 -4.09
C PHE A 93 -4.25 5.20 -5.27
N GLY A 94 -4.41 4.67 -6.47
CA GLY A 94 -4.03 5.33 -7.73
C GLY A 94 -5.08 6.30 -8.29
N ASN A 95 -5.78 7.08 -7.48
CA ASN A 95 -6.82 8.02 -7.94
C ASN A 95 -8.15 7.41 -8.45
N ARG A 96 -8.27 6.07 -8.54
CA ARG A 96 -9.57 5.40 -8.82
C ARG A 96 -10.46 5.38 -7.56
N ALA A 97 -10.16 4.45 -6.66
CA ALA A 97 -10.83 4.24 -5.38
C ALA A 97 -9.96 3.32 -4.51
N TYR A 98 -10.12 3.40 -3.18
CA TYR A 98 -9.55 2.41 -2.26
C TYR A 98 -10.56 1.32 -1.86
N ASP A 99 -11.84 1.50 -2.20
CA ASP A 99 -12.99 0.62 -1.91
C ASP A 99 -12.96 0.09 -0.46
N ASN A 100 -12.66 -1.20 -0.27
CA ASN A 100 -12.68 -1.86 1.04
C ASN A 100 -11.30 -1.95 1.69
N ALA A 101 -10.22 -1.57 1.00
CA ALA A 101 -8.85 -1.83 1.44
C ALA A 101 -8.52 -1.22 2.81
N LEU A 102 -9.07 -0.05 3.13
CA LEU A 102 -8.84 0.60 4.43
C LEU A 102 -9.55 -0.15 5.56
N ALA A 103 -10.84 -0.48 5.37
CA ALA A 103 -11.62 -1.27 6.33
C ALA A 103 -11.01 -2.67 6.53
N GLU A 104 -10.57 -3.32 5.45
CA GLU A 104 -9.90 -4.61 5.50
C GLU A 104 -8.60 -4.55 6.30
N LEU A 105 -7.76 -3.53 6.09
CA LEU A 105 -6.54 -3.36 6.87
C LEU A 105 -6.83 -3.09 8.36
N VAL A 106 -7.78 -2.20 8.67
CA VAL A 106 -8.19 -1.93 10.06
C VAL A 106 -8.72 -3.19 10.74
N GLY A 107 -9.53 -3.98 10.03
CA GLY A 107 -10.05 -5.27 10.51
C GLY A 107 -8.93 -6.25 10.85
N LEU A 108 -7.98 -6.45 9.96
CA LEU A 108 -6.83 -7.34 10.18
C LEU A 108 -5.95 -6.88 11.34
N MET A 109 -5.74 -5.58 11.49
CA MET A 109 -4.98 -5.03 12.63
C MET A 109 -5.70 -5.30 13.95
N GLY A 110 -7.03 -5.18 13.97
CA GLY A 110 -7.86 -5.52 15.13
C GLY A 110 -7.86 -7.02 15.45
N GLU A 111 -7.98 -7.89 14.45
CA GLU A 111 -7.83 -9.35 14.59
C GLU A 111 -6.46 -9.72 15.16
N GLY A 112 -5.42 -8.95 14.79
CA GLY A 112 -4.06 -9.05 15.32
C GLY A 112 -3.85 -8.47 16.72
N GLY A 113 -4.92 -8.02 17.41
CA GLY A 113 -4.88 -7.49 18.77
C GLY A 113 -4.49 -6.01 18.90
N MET A 114 -4.28 -5.31 17.78
CA MET A 114 -3.85 -3.90 17.80
C MET A 114 -5.01 -2.94 18.08
N GLN A 115 -4.67 -1.79 18.64
CA GLN A 115 -5.60 -0.70 18.93
C GLN A 115 -5.41 0.42 17.90
N THR A 116 -6.16 0.34 16.80
CA THR A 116 -5.99 1.26 15.66
C THR A 116 -6.57 2.63 15.98
N VAL A 117 -5.72 3.62 16.28
CA VAL A 117 -6.13 4.98 16.69
C VAL A 117 -6.35 5.94 15.52
N GLY A 118 -5.81 5.60 14.35
CA GLY A 118 -5.99 6.36 13.13
C GLY A 118 -5.86 5.51 11.88
N ALA A 119 -6.51 5.94 10.81
CA ALA A 119 -6.41 5.32 9.50
C ALA A 119 -6.49 6.38 8.41
N ALA A 120 -5.81 6.15 7.28
CA ALA A 120 -5.85 7.08 6.16
C ALA A 120 -5.76 6.37 4.80
N ALA A 121 -6.49 6.91 3.83
CA ALA A 121 -6.36 6.56 2.42
C ALA A 121 -5.72 7.73 1.67
N ILE A 122 -4.51 7.54 1.17
CA ILE A 122 -3.72 8.59 0.51
C ILE A 122 -3.63 8.33 -0.99
N VAL A 123 -3.94 9.35 -1.78
CA VAL A 123 -3.82 9.26 -3.23
C VAL A 123 -2.35 9.33 -3.67
N THR A 124 -1.99 8.46 -4.60
CA THR A 124 -0.66 8.40 -5.24
C THR A 124 -0.85 8.23 -6.75
N ARG A 125 0.23 8.37 -7.53
CA ARG A 125 0.17 8.07 -8.97
C ARG A 125 -0.30 6.63 -9.21
N HIS A 126 -1.26 6.45 -10.11
CA HIS A 126 -1.73 5.13 -10.50
C HIS A 126 -0.59 4.37 -11.18
N VAL A 127 -0.32 3.12 -10.78
CA VAL A 127 0.81 2.37 -11.35
C VAL A 127 0.64 2.09 -12.85
N PHE A 128 -0.61 1.94 -13.33
CA PHE A 128 -0.89 1.71 -14.76
C PHE A 128 -0.91 2.98 -15.64
N SER A 129 -0.93 4.18 -15.07
CA SER A 129 -1.11 5.42 -15.84
C SER A 129 -0.12 6.48 -15.39
N ASP A 130 0.46 7.19 -16.36
CA ASP A 130 1.37 8.30 -16.08
C ASP A 130 0.62 9.61 -15.77
N THR A 131 -0.70 9.67 -16.03
CA THR A 131 -1.53 10.87 -15.87
C THR A 131 -2.40 10.83 -14.61
N LEU A 132 -2.95 9.66 -14.26
CA LEU A 132 -3.82 9.52 -13.09
C LEU A 132 -3.05 9.66 -11.78
N GLY A 133 -3.42 10.67 -10.99
CA GLY A 133 -2.70 11.00 -9.77
C GLY A 133 -1.24 11.40 -10.03
N ALA A 134 -0.94 11.92 -11.23
CA ALA A 134 0.39 12.42 -11.53
C ALA A 134 0.85 13.44 -10.46
N ASN A 135 2.13 13.35 -10.08
CA ASN A 135 2.74 14.19 -9.04
C ASN A 135 2.11 14.05 -7.64
N ARG A 136 1.31 13.01 -7.37
CA ARG A 136 0.76 12.70 -6.04
C ARG A 136 1.60 11.63 -5.32
N PRO A 137 1.94 11.77 -4.02
CA PRO A 137 1.51 12.87 -3.15
C PRO A 137 2.22 14.18 -3.49
N ASN A 138 1.44 15.26 -3.56
CA ASN A 138 1.90 16.63 -3.79
C ASN A 138 2.05 17.38 -2.46
N ARG A 139 2.41 18.67 -2.50
CA ARG A 139 2.59 19.48 -1.30
C ARG A 139 1.36 19.52 -0.37
N ASP A 140 0.15 19.58 -0.95
CA ASP A 140 -1.08 19.65 -0.16
C ASP A 140 -1.36 18.31 0.53
N ASP A 141 -1.09 17.19 -0.15
CA ASP A 141 -1.17 15.86 0.47
C ASP A 141 -0.19 15.73 1.64
N ILE A 142 1.03 16.23 1.46
CA ILE A 142 2.08 16.20 2.47
C ILE A 142 1.65 17.02 3.71
N LEU A 143 1.11 18.22 3.52
CA LEU A 143 0.56 19.03 4.63
C LEU A 143 -0.62 18.33 5.32
N ALA A 144 -1.48 17.67 4.57
CA ALA A 144 -2.60 16.91 5.15
C ALA A 144 -2.12 15.70 5.96
N ILE A 145 -1.07 14.99 5.51
CA ILE A 145 -0.42 13.91 6.25
C ILE A 145 0.20 14.43 7.56
N GLU A 146 0.82 15.62 7.54
CA GLU A 146 1.40 16.24 8.73
C GLU A 146 0.33 16.60 9.77
N HIS A 147 -0.78 17.22 9.35
CA HIS A 147 -1.91 17.49 10.23
C HIS A 147 -2.50 16.21 10.80
N PHE A 148 -2.65 15.17 9.97
CA PHE A 148 -3.13 13.87 10.44
C PHE A 148 -2.18 13.24 11.47
N ALA A 149 -0.86 13.31 11.26
CA ALA A 149 0.13 12.85 12.23
C ALA A 149 0.03 13.61 13.57
N ALA A 150 -0.21 14.92 13.54
CA ALA A 150 -0.47 15.71 14.75
C ALA A 150 -1.71 15.21 15.50
N THR A 151 -2.82 14.99 14.80
CA THR A 151 -4.04 14.44 15.42
C THR A 151 -3.82 13.04 15.99
N VAL A 152 -3.08 12.17 15.30
CA VAL A 152 -2.74 10.84 15.82
C VAL A 152 -1.86 10.94 17.07
N ALA A 153 -0.88 11.86 17.11
CA ALA A 153 -0.04 12.07 18.28
C ALA A 153 -0.89 12.42 19.52
N GLU A 154 -1.90 13.27 19.38
CA GLU A 154 -2.85 13.59 20.45
C GLU A 154 -3.62 12.35 20.95
N LYS A 155 -4.03 11.46 20.03
CA LYS A 155 -4.70 10.19 20.40
C LYS A 155 -3.77 9.26 21.15
N VAL A 156 -2.51 9.19 20.73
CA VAL A 156 -1.48 8.38 21.41
C VAL A 156 -1.22 8.93 22.82
N PHE A 157 -1.10 10.25 23.00
CA PHE A 157 -0.89 10.85 24.32
C PHE A 157 -2.09 10.70 25.27
N SER A 158 -3.30 10.74 24.74
CA SER A 158 -4.54 10.64 25.53
C SER A 158 -5.02 9.20 25.75
N TYR A 159 -4.31 8.21 25.20
CA TYR A 159 -4.67 6.80 25.32
C TYR A 159 -4.54 6.28 26.76
N SER A 160 -5.53 5.50 27.17
CA SER A 160 -5.49 4.71 28.41
C SER A 160 -5.92 3.29 28.10
N LYS A 161 -5.25 2.30 28.71
CA LYS A 161 -5.50 0.86 28.53
C LYS A 161 -6.92 0.44 28.94
N ASP A 162 -7.61 1.25 29.72
CA ASP A 162 -8.99 0.97 30.14
C ASP A 162 -10.04 1.29 29.08
N LYS A 163 -9.63 1.83 27.93
CA LYS A 163 -10.55 2.32 26.89
C LYS A 163 -10.45 1.47 25.63
N ASP A 164 -11.60 0.99 25.17
CA ASP A 164 -11.69 0.27 23.91
C ASP A 164 -11.53 1.25 22.73
N VAL A 165 -10.66 0.90 21.78
CA VAL A 165 -10.40 1.70 20.57
C VAL A 165 -11.24 1.14 19.44
N ILE A 166 -12.30 1.86 19.05
CA ILE A 166 -13.13 1.53 17.89
C ILE A 166 -12.97 2.62 16.85
N LEU A 167 -12.29 2.29 15.75
CA LEU A 167 -12.15 3.16 14.59
C LEU A 167 -13.14 2.75 13.50
N LYS A 168 -14.06 3.66 13.15
CA LYS A 168 -14.96 3.48 12.01
C LYS A 168 -14.34 4.09 10.76
N VAL A 169 -14.26 3.29 9.70
CA VAL A 169 -13.78 3.69 8.38
C VAL A 169 -14.76 3.18 7.31
N PRO A 170 -14.85 3.81 6.13
CA PRO A 170 -15.68 3.31 5.04
C PRO A 170 -15.17 1.98 4.49
N GLY A 171 -16.10 1.15 4.02
CA GLY A 171 -15.84 -0.16 3.43
C GLY A 171 -16.18 -1.33 4.36
N GLU A 172 -16.04 -2.54 3.82
CA GLU A 172 -16.24 -3.80 4.53
C GLU A 172 -14.89 -4.38 4.98
N ALA A 173 -14.78 -4.80 6.25
CA ALA A 173 -13.54 -5.39 6.78
C ALA A 173 -13.25 -6.78 6.20
N ASN A 174 -14.28 -7.53 5.82
CA ASN A 174 -14.17 -8.88 5.28
C ASN A 174 -14.90 -8.99 3.93
N PRO A 175 -14.44 -8.26 2.90
CA PRO A 175 -15.12 -8.25 1.61
C PRO A 175 -14.91 -9.59 0.89
N GLU A 176 -15.98 -10.16 0.33
CA GLU A 176 -15.89 -11.42 -0.41
C GLU A 176 -15.19 -11.26 -1.76
N LYS A 177 -15.40 -10.11 -2.43
CA LYS A 177 -15.02 -9.91 -3.83
C LYS A 177 -13.98 -8.80 -3.96
N TYR A 178 -13.10 -8.98 -4.94
CA TYR A 178 -12.25 -7.90 -5.46
C TYR A 178 -13.02 -7.12 -6.53
N TYR A 179 -12.62 -5.86 -6.73
CA TYR A 179 -13.07 -5.08 -7.87
C TYR A 179 -12.75 -5.83 -9.18
N SER A 180 -13.73 -5.93 -10.07
CA SER A 180 -13.56 -6.51 -11.40
C SER A 180 -13.19 -5.41 -12.40
N PRO A 181 -12.00 -5.46 -13.04
CA PRO A 181 -11.61 -4.50 -14.05
C PRO A 181 -12.62 -4.39 -15.19
N LEU A 182 -12.88 -3.17 -15.66
CA LEU A 182 -13.78 -2.89 -16.78
C LEU A 182 -13.01 -2.34 -17.99
N ASN A 183 -13.51 -2.59 -19.19
CA ASN A 183 -13.05 -1.96 -20.43
C ASN A 183 -13.75 -0.61 -20.69
N THR A 184 -13.41 0.02 -21.81
CA THR A 184 -13.98 1.31 -22.26
C THR A 184 -15.49 1.27 -22.54
N THR A 185 -16.10 0.09 -22.66
CA THR A 185 -17.57 -0.08 -22.79
C THR A 185 -18.23 -0.42 -21.45
N ASN A 186 -17.52 -0.29 -20.33
CA ASN A 186 -17.94 -0.69 -18.98
C ASN A 186 -18.26 -2.18 -18.81
N ALA A 187 -17.81 -3.03 -19.73
CA ALA A 187 -17.93 -4.48 -19.61
C ALA A 187 -16.73 -5.05 -18.82
N PRO A 188 -16.91 -6.11 -18.02
CA PRO A 188 -15.81 -6.77 -17.31
C PRO A 188 -14.76 -7.31 -18.28
N VAL A 189 -13.49 -7.15 -17.91
CA VAL A 189 -12.34 -7.73 -18.61
C VAL A 189 -11.44 -8.51 -17.68
N ASN A 190 -10.71 -9.48 -18.22
CA ASN A 190 -9.88 -10.38 -17.43
C ASN A 190 -8.48 -10.52 -18.02
N PHE A 191 -7.59 -9.66 -17.54
CA PHE A 191 -6.16 -9.71 -17.85
C PHE A 191 -5.35 -10.36 -16.73
N LEU A 192 -5.90 -11.30 -15.95
CA LEU A 192 -5.14 -11.97 -14.88
C LEU A 192 -3.88 -12.67 -15.41
N LYS A 193 -3.96 -13.24 -16.62
CA LYS A 193 -2.83 -13.87 -17.32
C LYS A 193 -1.88 -12.89 -18.00
N ALA A 194 -2.22 -11.59 -18.09
CA ALA A 194 -1.33 -10.59 -18.67
C ALA A 194 -0.04 -10.50 -17.86
N LYS A 195 1.09 -10.61 -18.56
CA LYS A 195 2.43 -10.49 -17.99
C LYS A 195 3.22 -9.46 -18.80
N PRO A 196 4.22 -8.83 -18.20
CA PRO A 196 5.10 -7.97 -18.97
C PRO A 196 5.96 -8.82 -19.91
N SER A 197 6.38 -8.21 -21.01
CA SER A 197 7.38 -8.70 -21.94
C SER A 197 8.60 -7.78 -21.95
N CYS A 198 9.74 -8.31 -22.37
CA CYS A 198 10.98 -7.55 -22.53
C CYS A 198 11.26 -7.37 -24.03
N ASN A 199 11.45 -6.15 -24.49
CA ASN A 199 12.01 -5.84 -25.80
C ASN A 199 13.52 -6.06 -25.75
N THR A 200 13.98 -7.09 -26.45
CA THR A 200 15.39 -7.52 -26.47
C THR A 200 16.31 -6.50 -27.13
N GLU A 201 15.81 -5.71 -28.09
CA GLU A 201 16.59 -4.66 -28.77
C GLU A 201 16.92 -3.49 -27.83
N LEU A 202 16.05 -3.22 -26.85
CA LEU A 202 16.24 -2.16 -25.85
C LEU A 202 16.92 -2.67 -24.57
N CYS A 203 16.94 -3.99 -24.34
CA CYS A 203 17.39 -4.54 -23.07
C CYS A 203 18.90 -4.37 -22.90
N THR A 204 19.32 -3.74 -21.80
CA THR A 204 20.74 -3.58 -21.44
C THR A 204 21.26 -4.67 -20.50
N HIS A 205 20.48 -5.72 -20.24
CA HIS A 205 20.82 -6.81 -19.33
C HIS A 205 21.18 -6.39 -17.89
N CYS A 206 20.76 -5.19 -17.45
CA CYS A 206 21.13 -4.63 -16.14
C CYS A 206 20.52 -5.33 -14.91
N GLY A 207 19.57 -6.25 -15.10
CA GLY A 207 18.97 -7.06 -14.03
C GLY A 207 18.05 -6.36 -13.03
N LYS A 208 17.84 -5.04 -13.12
CA LYS A 208 17.01 -4.28 -12.15
C LYS A 208 15.60 -4.85 -11.98
N CYS A 209 14.96 -5.29 -13.06
CA CYS A 209 13.60 -5.83 -13.03
C CYS A 209 13.45 -7.08 -12.14
N MET A 210 14.51 -7.88 -11.99
CA MET A 210 14.54 -9.03 -11.09
C MET A 210 14.58 -8.57 -9.64
N ASN A 211 15.46 -7.63 -9.33
CA ASN A 211 15.73 -7.16 -7.97
C ASN A 211 14.55 -6.42 -7.35
N VAL A 212 13.64 -5.89 -8.17
CA VAL A 212 12.45 -5.16 -7.69
C VAL A 212 11.16 -5.97 -7.74
N CYS A 213 11.18 -7.22 -8.24
CA CYS A 213 9.95 -7.98 -8.38
C CYS A 213 9.45 -8.43 -7.01
N PRO A 214 8.32 -7.91 -6.51
CA PRO A 214 7.84 -8.28 -5.19
C PRO A 214 7.44 -9.75 -5.11
N MET A 215 7.17 -10.41 -6.24
CA MET A 215 6.81 -11.83 -6.30
C MET A 215 8.01 -12.76 -6.56
N GLY A 216 9.20 -12.23 -6.83
CA GLY A 216 10.35 -13.05 -7.21
C GLY A 216 10.15 -13.81 -8.53
N SER A 217 9.31 -13.28 -9.42
CA SER A 217 8.79 -14.01 -10.60
C SER A 217 9.54 -13.74 -11.91
N VAL A 218 10.73 -13.13 -11.85
CA VAL A 218 11.53 -12.76 -13.02
C VAL A 218 12.78 -13.63 -13.04
N GLU A 219 12.86 -14.51 -14.04
CA GLU A 219 14.01 -15.37 -14.32
C GLU A 219 14.85 -14.77 -15.45
N VAL A 220 16.04 -15.32 -15.71
CA VAL A 220 16.88 -14.93 -16.84
C VAL A 220 17.15 -16.14 -17.70
N GLU A 221 16.86 -16.02 -19.00
CA GLU A 221 17.18 -17.01 -20.01
C GLU A 221 17.99 -16.32 -21.10
N GLU A 222 19.21 -16.79 -21.36
CA GLU A 222 20.11 -16.21 -22.37
C GLU A 222 20.34 -14.69 -22.19
N GLY A 223 20.37 -14.24 -20.93
CA GLY A 223 20.51 -12.83 -20.56
C GLY A 223 19.19 -12.04 -20.58
N ILE A 224 18.10 -12.59 -21.11
CA ILE A 224 16.82 -11.90 -21.25
C ILE A 224 15.91 -12.18 -20.05
N PRO A 225 15.28 -11.16 -19.44
CA PRO A 225 14.31 -11.34 -18.37
C PRO A 225 13.04 -12.08 -18.84
N MET A 226 12.69 -13.15 -18.14
CA MET A 226 11.53 -14.01 -18.40
C MET A 226 10.53 -13.95 -17.25
N PHE A 227 9.29 -13.57 -17.55
CA PHE A 227 8.23 -13.35 -16.55
C PHE A 227 7.34 -14.59 -16.40
N LYS A 228 7.87 -15.66 -15.80
CA LYS A 228 7.18 -16.97 -15.75
C LYS A 228 6.28 -17.16 -14.52
N GLY A 229 6.59 -16.52 -13.40
CA GLY A 229 5.83 -16.67 -12.16
C GLY A 229 4.53 -15.85 -12.04
N ILE A 230 4.08 -15.68 -10.80
CA ILE A 230 2.91 -14.86 -10.44
C ILE A 230 3.23 -13.39 -10.69
N CYS A 231 2.37 -12.69 -11.44
CA CYS A 231 2.47 -11.25 -11.66
C CYS A 231 1.24 -10.53 -11.08
N ILE A 232 1.47 -9.73 -10.04
CA ILE A 232 0.44 -8.84 -9.46
C ILE A 232 0.28 -7.53 -10.24
N LYS A 233 1.03 -7.35 -11.34
CA LYS A 233 1.01 -6.15 -12.20
C LYS A 233 1.38 -4.87 -11.45
N CYS A 234 2.23 -4.95 -10.42
CA CYS A 234 2.67 -3.79 -9.64
C CYS A 234 3.44 -2.72 -10.43
N GLN A 235 3.85 -3.02 -11.67
CA GLN A 235 4.66 -2.16 -12.55
C GLN A 235 6.08 -1.85 -12.06
N ALA A 236 6.55 -2.43 -10.94
CA ALA A 236 7.91 -2.23 -10.43
C ALA A 236 9.00 -2.52 -11.48
N CYS A 237 8.88 -3.63 -12.21
CA CYS A 237 9.82 -4.00 -13.26
C CYS A 237 9.81 -3.00 -14.44
N ARG A 238 8.64 -2.54 -14.89
CA ARG A 238 8.49 -1.52 -15.95
C ARG A 238 9.11 -0.20 -15.50
N LEU A 239 8.72 0.31 -14.34
CA LEU A 239 9.13 1.63 -13.85
C LEU A 239 10.60 1.70 -13.44
N SER A 240 11.22 0.58 -13.07
CA SER A 240 12.65 0.50 -12.73
C SER A 240 13.56 0.26 -13.95
N CYS A 241 13.00 -0.06 -15.12
CA CYS A 241 13.78 -0.35 -16.32
C CYS A 241 14.31 0.95 -16.93
N PRO A 242 15.63 1.21 -16.89
CA PRO A 242 16.19 2.47 -17.38
C PRO A 242 16.12 2.58 -18.91
N ALA A 243 16.06 1.45 -19.60
CA ALA A 243 16.00 1.40 -21.06
C ALA A 243 14.56 1.37 -21.61
N GLY A 244 13.53 1.39 -20.74
CA GLY A 244 12.14 1.30 -21.19
C GLY A 244 11.79 -0.01 -21.89
N ALA A 245 12.57 -1.08 -21.68
CA ALA A 245 12.44 -2.34 -22.41
C ALA A 245 11.24 -3.20 -21.96
N ILE A 246 10.57 -2.87 -20.85
CA ILE A 246 9.53 -3.72 -20.25
C ILE A 246 8.15 -3.11 -20.46
N ALA A 247 7.24 -3.87 -21.06
CA ALA A 247 5.87 -3.43 -21.35
C ALA A 247 4.84 -4.53 -21.10
N PHE A 248 3.60 -4.15 -20.81
CA PHE A 248 2.45 -5.03 -20.92
C PHE A 248 1.79 -4.75 -22.27
N THR A 249 1.42 -5.80 -23.01
CA THR A 249 0.84 -5.69 -24.38
C THR A 249 -0.55 -6.31 -24.49
N ASP A 250 -1.11 -6.78 -23.37
CA ASP A 250 -2.41 -7.44 -23.34
C ASP A 250 -3.54 -6.44 -23.69
N PRO A 251 -4.41 -6.71 -24.67
CA PRO A 251 -5.44 -5.76 -25.11
C PRO A 251 -6.47 -5.41 -24.03
N ASP A 252 -6.85 -6.38 -23.18
CA ASP A 252 -7.79 -6.16 -22.09
C ASP A 252 -7.17 -5.26 -21.01
N TYR A 253 -5.87 -5.46 -20.73
CA TYR A 253 -5.11 -4.57 -19.86
C TYR A 253 -5.09 -3.13 -20.41
N HIS A 254 -4.77 -2.94 -21.69
CA HIS A 254 -4.77 -1.61 -22.30
C HIS A 254 -6.15 -0.94 -22.33
N SER A 255 -7.19 -1.71 -22.64
CA SER A 255 -8.56 -1.21 -22.62
C SER A 255 -8.98 -0.78 -21.20
N HIS A 256 -8.52 -1.51 -20.17
CA HIS A 256 -8.73 -1.10 -18.79
C HIS A 256 -8.00 0.20 -18.43
N ILE A 257 -6.76 0.40 -18.90
CA ILE A 257 -6.05 1.68 -18.72
C ILE A 257 -6.85 2.83 -19.33
N ALA A 258 -7.27 2.69 -20.58
CA ALA A 258 -8.05 3.72 -21.25
C ALA A 258 -9.35 4.03 -20.50
N MET A 259 -10.03 3.00 -19.98
CA MET A 259 -11.22 3.16 -19.14
C MET A 259 -10.93 3.96 -17.88
N ILE A 260 -9.86 3.64 -17.14
CA ILE A 260 -9.57 4.37 -15.90
C ILE A 260 -9.15 5.81 -16.16
N GLU A 261 -8.36 6.06 -17.22
CA GLU A 261 -7.91 7.40 -17.60
C GLU A 261 -9.08 8.29 -18.01
N HIS A 262 -10.05 7.73 -18.72
CA HIS A 262 -11.26 8.44 -19.10
C HIS A 262 -12.16 8.75 -17.89
N ASN A 263 -12.43 7.75 -17.04
CA ASN A 263 -13.46 7.84 -16.00
C ASN A 263 -12.98 8.40 -14.66
N PHE A 264 -11.68 8.37 -14.36
CA PHE A 264 -11.14 8.72 -13.03
C PHE A 264 -10.04 9.79 -13.10
N SER A 265 -10.09 10.67 -14.10
CA SER A 265 -9.15 11.80 -14.26
C SER A 265 -9.33 12.90 -13.21
N SER A 266 -10.54 13.04 -12.65
CA SER A 266 -10.80 13.99 -11.56
C SER A 266 -9.91 13.70 -10.35
N PRO A 267 -9.17 14.69 -9.81
CA PRO A 267 -8.31 14.46 -8.66
C PRO A 267 -9.08 14.02 -7.41
N LYS A 268 -8.69 12.88 -6.85
CA LYS A 268 -9.15 12.43 -5.53
C LYS A 268 -8.37 13.15 -4.44
N GLN A 269 -9.02 13.28 -3.29
CA GLN A 269 -8.41 13.80 -2.07
C GLN A 269 -8.06 12.64 -1.14
N PRO A 270 -7.01 12.79 -0.31
CA PRO A 270 -6.77 11.87 0.78
C PRO A 270 -7.90 11.95 1.81
N GLU A 271 -8.20 10.83 2.46
CA GLU A 271 -9.18 10.73 3.53
C GLU A 271 -8.50 10.26 4.82
N PHE A 272 -8.88 10.85 5.95
CA PHE A 272 -8.24 10.64 7.24
C PHE A 272 -9.29 10.37 8.32
N PHE A 273 -9.03 9.38 9.16
CA PHE A 273 -9.93 8.91 10.20
C PHE A 273 -9.13 8.75 11.50
N VAL A 274 -9.69 9.23 12.61
CA VAL A 274 -9.14 9.01 13.96
C VAL A 274 -10.26 8.58 14.88
N VAL A 275 -9.92 7.84 15.93
CA VAL A 275 -10.94 7.44 16.90
C VAL A 275 -11.57 8.66 17.57
N GLU A 276 -12.89 8.67 17.64
CA GLU A 276 -13.63 9.64 18.45
C GLU A 276 -13.33 9.41 19.95
N LYS A 277 -13.69 10.38 20.81
CA LYS A 277 -13.30 10.43 22.24
C LYS A 277 -13.31 9.04 22.88
N LEU A 278 -12.13 8.60 23.36
CA LEU A 278 -11.95 7.34 24.05
C LEU A 278 -12.92 7.30 25.26
N PHE A 279 -13.95 6.45 25.24
CA PHE A 279 -14.93 6.33 26.31
C PHE A 279 -14.33 5.67 27.55
N TYR A 280 -14.74 6.08 28.74
CA TYR A 280 -14.46 5.31 29.97
C TYR A 280 -15.39 4.08 30.00
N LYS A 281 -14.89 2.96 30.51
CA LYS A 281 -15.71 1.78 30.83
C LYS A 281 -16.81 2.10 31.84
#